data_AF-A0A8B7DYZ9-F1
#
_entry.id   AF-A0A8B7DYZ9-F1
#
_cell.length_a   1.000
_cell.length_b   1.000
_cell.length_c   1.000
_cell.angle_alpha   90.00
_cell.angle_beta   90.00
_cell.angle_gamma   90.00
#
_symmetry.space_group_name_H-M   'P 1'
#
loop_
_entity.id
_entity.type
_entity.pdbx_description
1 polymer ?
#
loop_
_entity_poly.entity_id
_entity_poly.type
_entity_poly.pdbx_seq_one_letter_code
_entity_poly.pdbx_strand_id
1 'polypeptide(L)'
;MEKKEFCVLMKHYFLMKKSAADTKKWLDECYPDSAPGEATIRKWFAKFRTGHMSTEDDERSGRPKEAVTDENVKKIHKIVLNDQKVKFLETADTLKISKEYVGHIIHEYLDMRKLCAKWVLRELTIDQKQRRINDSEQCGAVTSK
;
A
#
# COMPACT_ATOMS: atom_id res chain seq x y z
N MET A 1 -18.26 -5.47 -22.84
CA MET A 1 -16.93 -6.04 -23.07
C MET A 1 -15.89 -5.13 -22.40
N GLU A 2 -15.06 -5.68 -21.54
CA GLU A 2 -13.99 -4.93 -20.86
C GLU A 2 -12.79 -4.68 -21.80
N LYS A 3 -12.00 -3.64 -21.52
CA LYS A 3 -10.84 -3.27 -22.34
C LYS A 3 -9.81 -4.40 -22.50
N LYS A 4 -9.66 -5.25 -21.49
CA LYS A 4 -8.75 -6.42 -21.50
C LYS A 4 -9.20 -7.48 -22.50
N GLU A 5 -10.50 -7.67 -22.65
CA GLU A 5 -11.09 -8.68 -23.57
C GLU A 5 -10.80 -8.33 -25.04
N PHE A 6 -10.83 -7.03 -25.39
CA PHE A 6 -10.43 -6.57 -26.72
C PHE A 6 -8.96 -6.84 -27.03
N CYS A 7 -8.06 -6.77 -26.02
CA CYS A 7 -6.64 -7.06 -26.21
C CYS A 7 -6.41 -8.55 -26.53
N VAL A 8 -7.19 -9.43 -25.89
CA VAL A 8 -7.20 -10.87 -26.18
C VAL A 8 -7.71 -11.15 -27.59
N LEU A 9 -8.79 -10.50 -28.01
CA LEU A 9 -9.33 -10.62 -29.37
C LEU A 9 -8.33 -10.14 -30.42
N MET A 10 -7.71 -8.97 -30.22
CA MET A 10 -6.67 -8.47 -31.14
C MET A 10 -5.48 -9.42 -31.23
N LYS A 11 -5.04 -10.00 -30.12
CA LYS A 11 -3.98 -11.01 -30.10
C LYS A 11 -4.37 -12.25 -30.89
N HIS A 12 -5.59 -12.76 -30.72
CA HIS A 12 -6.10 -13.89 -31.48
C HIS A 12 -6.11 -13.59 -33.00
N TYR A 13 -6.64 -12.43 -33.39
CA TYR A 13 -6.69 -12.00 -34.80
C TYR A 13 -5.30 -11.80 -35.41
N PHE A 14 -4.34 -11.30 -34.62
CA PHE A 14 -2.94 -11.19 -35.03
C PHE A 14 -2.31 -12.57 -35.28
N LEU A 15 -2.55 -13.54 -34.39
CA LEU A 15 -2.08 -14.93 -34.55
C LEU A 15 -2.70 -15.61 -35.78
N MET A 16 -3.94 -15.25 -36.10
CA MET A 16 -4.64 -15.66 -37.34
C MET A 16 -4.12 -14.96 -38.61
N LYS A 17 -3.05 -14.17 -38.51
CA LYS A 17 -2.42 -13.41 -39.61
C LYS A 17 -3.35 -12.42 -40.32
N LYS A 18 -4.42 -11.97 -39.66
CA LYS A 18 -5.30 -10.91 -40.18
C LYS A 18 -4.63 -9.55 -40.04
N SER A 19 -5.02 -8.59 -40.88
CA SER A 19 -4.51 -7.22 -40.76
C SER A 19 -5.22 -6.46 -39.63
N ALA A 20 -4.59 -5.38 -39.14
CA ALA A 20 -5.20 -4.50 -38.15
C ALA A 20 -6.49 -3.85 -38.69
N ALA A 21 -6.55 -3.57 -40.01
CA ALA A 21 -7.72 -2.99 -40.65
C ALA A 21 -8.89 -4.00 -40.72
N ASP A 22 -8.62 -5.26 -41.03
CA ASP A 22 -9.65 -6.32 -41.05
C ASP A 22 -10.18 -6.58 -39.64
N THR A 23 -9.27 -6.53 -38.64
CA THR A 23 -9.63 -6.67 -37.23
C THR A 23 -10.50 -5.50 -36.77
N LYS A 24 -10.21 -4.27 -37.23
CA LYS A 24 -11.05 -3.09 -36.93
C LYS A 24 -12.45 -3.25 -37.50
N LYS A 25 -12.57 -3.61 -38.79
CA LYS A 25 -13.88 -3.84 -39.43
C LYS A 25 -14.71 -4.89 -38.68
N TRP A 26 -14.09 -6.02 -38.35
CA TRP A 26 -14.77 -7.07 -37.61
C TRP A 26 -15.20 -6.63 -36.20
N LEU A 27 -14.35 -5.87 -35.50
CA LEU A 27 -14.69 -5.33 -34.18
C LEU A 27 -15.83 -4.30 -34.25
N ASP A 28 -15.90 -3.49 -35.30
CA ASP A 28 -16.98 -2.53 -35.51
C ASP A 28 -18.30 -3.20 -35.87
N GLU A 29 -18.26 -4.29 -36.65
CA GLU A 29 -19.43 -5.10 -36.98
C GLU A 29 -20.00 -5.82 -35.74
N CYS A 30 -19.13 -6.34 -34.88
CA CYS A 30 -19.54 -7.10 -33.70
C CYS A 30 -19.84 -6.21 -32.47
N TYR A 31 -19.15 -5.07 -32.33
CA TYR A 31 -19.19 -4.22 -31.14
C TYR A 31 -19.23 -2.71 -31.48
N PRO A 32 -20.27 -2.22 -32.18
CA PRO A 32 -20.32 -0.85 -32.71
C PRO A 32 -20.12 0.24 -31.65
N ASP A 33 -20.67 0.08 -30.45
CA ASP A 33 -20.61 1.09 -29.39
C ASP A 33 -19.37 0.99 -28.47
N SER A 34 -18.62 -0.11 -28.55
CA SER A 34 -17.52 -0.42 -27.63
C SER A 34 -16.20 -0.71 -28.33
N ALA A 35 -16.19 -0.74 -29.67
CA ALA A 35 -15.02 -1.08 -30.45
C ALA A 35 -13.87 -0.08 -30.19
N PRO A 36 -12.65 -0.58 -29.94
CA PRO A 36 -11.50 0.29 -29.78
C PRO A 36 -11.20 1.06 -31.06
N GLY A 37 -10.69 2.28 -30.91
CA GLY A 37 -10.25 3.10 -32.02
C GLY A 37 -9.12 2.44 -32.82
N GLU A 38 -9.04 2.74 -34.12
CA GLU A 38 -8.06 2.13 -35.03
C GLU A 38 -6.61 2.34 -34.56
N ALA A 39 -6.31 3.51 -34.01
CA ALA A 39 -4.99 3.83 -33.46
C ALA A 39 -4.57 2.87 -32.33
N THR A 40 -5.52 2.46 -31.48
CA THR A 40 -5.28 1.51 -30.39
C THR A 40 -4.98 0.12 -30.94
N ILE A 41 -5.75 -0.32 -31.95
CA ILE A 41 -5.53 -1.62 -32.61
C ILE A 41 -4.16 -1.65 -33.28
N ARG A 42 -3.78 -0.62 -34.04
CA ARG A 42 -2.46 -0.53 -34.67
C ARG A 42 -1.31 -0.56 -33.66
N LYS A 43 -1.46 0.12 -32.51
CA LYS A 43 -0.47 0.09 -31.41
C LYS A 43 -0.30 -1.33 -30.85
N TRP A 44 -1.40 -2.05 -30.60
CA TRP A 44 -1.34 -3.45 -30.16
C TRP A 44 -0.69 -4.36 -31.19
N PHE A 45 -1.06 -4.23 -32.46
CA PHE A 45 -0.44 -4.98 -33.55
C PHE A 45 1.07 -4.71 -33.67
N ALA A 46 1.50 -3.46 -33.43
CA ALA A 46 2.92 -3.13 -33.36
C ALA A 46 3.62 -3.81 -32.17
N LYS A 47 3.01 -3.80 -30.98
CA LYS A 47 3.51 -4.54 -29.80
C LYS A 47 3.64 -6.04 -30.07
N PHE A 48 2.65 -6.65 -30.74
CA PHE A 48 2.71 -8.08 -31.07
C PHE A 48 3.81 -8.40 -32.09
N ARG A 49 4.06 -7.50 -33.06
CA ARG A 49 5.19 -7.65 -34.01
C ARG A 49 6.56 -7.59 -33.32
N THR A 50 6.69 -6.81 -32.24
CA THR A 50 7.93 -6.73 -31.46
C THR A 50 8.09 -7.87 -30.44
N GLY A 51 7.16 -8.84 -30.43
CA GLY A 51 7.23 -10.03 -29.56
C GLY A 51 6.53 -9.87 -28.20
N HIS A 52 5.97 -8.70 -27.88
CA HIS A 52 5.23 -8.48 -26.64
C HIS A 52 3.80 -9.01 -26.77
N MET A 53 3.62 -10.29 -26.45
CA MET A 53 2.33 -11.01 -26.54
C MET A 53 1.50 -10.96 -25.26
N SER A 54 1.93 -10.24 -24.22
CA SER A 54 1.11 -10.04 -23.02
C SER A 54 -0.10 -9.16 -23.35
N THR A 55 -1.26 -9.54 -22.81
CA THR A 55 -2.51 -8.74 -22.89
C THR A 55 -2.77 -7.96 -21.60
N GLU A 56 -1.89 -8.10 -20.61
CA GLU A 56 -1.95 -7.35 -19.37
C GLU A 56 -1.32 -5.97 -19.56
N ASP A 57 -1.82 -5.00 -18.80
CA ASP A 57 -1.21 -3.67 -18.76
C ASP A 57 0.16 -3.77 -18.09
N ASP A 58 1.18 -3.17 -18.71
CA ASP A 58 2.50 -3.03 -18.11
C ASP A 58 2.38 -2.25 -16.78
N GLU A 59 3.30 -2.51 -15.85
CA GLU A 59 3.36 -1.74 -14.60
C GLU A 59 3.40 -0.25 -14.92
N ARG A 60 2.36 0.47 -14.47
CA ARG A 60 2.28 1.90 -14.71
C ARG A 60 3.35 2.57 -13.87
N SER A 61 4.26 3.30 -14.52
CA SER A 61 5.18 4.19 -13.82
C SER A 61 4.36 5.22 -13.03
N GLY A 62 4.22 4.97 -11.72
CA GLY A 62 3.60 5.90 -10.80
C GLY A 62 4.51 7.10 -10.53
N ARG A 63 3.98 8.11 -9.82
CA ARG A 63 4.83 9.16 -9.24
C ARG A 63 5.82 8.49 -8.28
N PRO A 64 7.14 8.73 -8.41
CA PRO A 64 8.10 8.17 -7.47
C PRO A 64 7.75 8.64 -6.05
N LYS A 65 7.76 7.70 -5.10
CA LYS A 65 7.58 8.02 -3.67
C LYS A 65 8.89 8.62 -3.14
N GLU A 66 9.26 9.81 -3.61
CA GLU A 66 10.53 10.49 -3.28
C GLU A 66 10.74 10.67 -1.76
N ALA A 67 9.66 10.70 -0.96
CA ALA A 67 9.75 10.84 0.48
C ALA A 67 10.00 9.52 1.24
N VAL A 68 9.81 8.34 0.61
CA VAL A 68 10.02 7.00 1.21
C VAL A 68 11.44 6.56 0.96
N THR A 69 12.37 7.29 1.53
CA THR A 69 13.72 6.78 1.70
C THR A 69 13.77 5.90 2.94
N ASP A 70 14.51 4.80 2.85
CA ASP A 70 14.76 3.91 4.00
C ASP A 70 15.35 4.68 5.19
N GLU A 71 16.09 5.75 4.92
CA GLU A 71 16.62 6.65 5.94
C GLU A 71 15.51 7.34 6.74
N ASN A 72 14.50 7.88 6.07
CA ASN A 72 13.38 8.55 6.73
C ASN A 72 12.55 7.55 7.54
N VAL A 73 12.33 6.35 7.01
CA VAL A 73 11.63 5.27 7.73
C VAL A 73 12.38 4.91 9.02
N LYS A 74 13.71 4.71 8.94
CA LYS A 74 14.54 4.42 10.11
C LYS A 74 14.55 5.55 11.14
N LYS A 75 14.61 6.81 10.70
CA LYS A 75 14.57 7.98 11.59
C LYS A 75 13.24 8.08 12.32
N ILE A 76 12.12 7.93 11.62
CA ILE A 76 10.78 7.95 12.23
C ILE A 76 10.63 6.80 13.22
N HIS A 77 11.06 5.59 12.85
CA HIS A 77 11.02 4.44 13.75
C HIS A 77 11.79 4.69 15.05
N LYS A 78 12.99 5.29 14.96
CA LYS A 78 13.80 5.65 16.13
C LYS A 78 13.11 6.70 17.02
N ILE A 79 12.46 7.70 16.43
CA ILE A 79 11.74 8.74 17.18
C ILE A 79 10.57 8.12 17.94
N VAL A 80 9.77 7.28 17.28
CA VAL A 80 8.60 6.63 17.90
C VAL A 80 9.00 5.66 19.02
N LEU A 81 10.12 4.93 18.88
CA LEU A 81 10.61 4.05 19.94
C LEU A 81 11.15 4.81 21.16
N ASN A 82 11.72 5.99 20.96
CA ASN A 82 12.23 6.82 22.06
C ASN A 82 11.09 7.48 22.85
N ASP A 83 10.05 7.96 22.16
CA ASP A 83 8.85 8.53 22.79
C ASP A 83 7.58 8.06 22.08
N GLN A 84 6.85 7.16 22.74
CA GLN A 84 5.59 6.61 22.23
C GLN A 84 4.46 7.66 22.16
N LYS A 85 4.61 8.82 22.81
CA LYS A 85 3.61 9.90 22.86
C LYS A 85 3.88 11.03 21.86
N VAL A 86 4.93 10.91 21.04
CA VAL A 86 5.31 11.93 20.06
C VAL A 86 4.18 12.22 19.07
N LYS A 87 3.97 13.49 18.74
CA LYS A 87 2.97 13.88 17.73
C LYS A 87 3.56 13.76 16.34
N PHE A 88 2.72 13.41 15.37
CA PHE A 88 3.12 13.39 13.96
C PHE A 88 3.63 14.75 13.49
N LEU A 89 3.08 15.86 14.00
CA LEU A 89 3.52 17.20 13.64
C LEU A 89 4.96 17.49 14.11
N GLU A 90 5.30 17.08 15.33
CA GLU A 90 6.66 17.27 15.88
C GLU A 90 7.69 16.44 15.08
N THR A 91 7.30 15.24 14.66
CA THR A 91 8.13 14.37 13.79
C THR A 91 8.27 14.95 12.37
N ALA A 92 7.19 15.52 11.84
CA ALA A 92 7.19 16.20 10.54
C ALA A 92 8.12 17.42 10.54
N ASP A 93 8.05 18.25 11.58
CA ASP A 93 8.85 19.47 11.71
C ASP A 93 10.35 19.19 11.88
N THR A 94 10.69 18.11 12.58
CA THR A 94 12.08 17.66 12.80
C THR A 94 12.69 17.07 11.53
N LEU A 95 11.93 16.28 10.77
CA LEU A 95 12.42 15.64 9.55
C LEU A 95 12.20 16.46 8.28
N LYS A 96 11.50 17.60 8.38
CA LYS A 96 11.09 18.45 7.25
C LYS A 96 10.29 17.68 6.20
N ILE A 97 9.40 16.82 6.67
CA ILE A 97 8.49 16.03 5.82
C ILE A 97 7.04 16.39 6.17
N SER A 98 6.10 16.17 5.26
CA SER A 98 4.69 16.44 5.56
C SER A 98 4.13 15.50 6.63
N LYS A 99 3.15 16.01 7.39
CA LYS A 99 2.48 15.26 8.46
C LYS A 99 1.74 14.03 7.93
N GLU A 100 1.08 14.15 6.79
CA GLU A 100 0.37 13.05 6.13
C GLU A 100 1.32 11.90 5.84
N TYR A 101 2.53 12.26 5.43
CA TYR A 101 3.54 11.32 5.03
C TYR A 101 4.17 10.59 6.23
N VAL A 102 4.39 11.29 7.35
CA VAL A 102 4.76 10.65 8.62
C VAL A 102 3.72 9.61 9.03
N GLY A 103 2.42 9.96 8.92
CA GLY A 103 1.33 9.01 9.17
C GLY A 103 1.36 7.80 8.24
N HIS A 104 1.59 8.02 6.94
CA HIS A 104 1.73 6.95 5.97
C HIS A 104 2.92 6.03 6.29
N ILE A 105 4.08 6.56 6.73
CA ILE A 105 5.21 5.71 7.14
C ILE A 105 4.84 4.85 8.34
N ILE A 106 4.26 5.46 9.36
CA ILE A 106 3.95 4.76 10.61
C ILE A 106 2.93 3.63 10.37
N HIS A 107 1.91 3.87 9.56
CA HIS A 107 0.87 2.87 9.31
C HIS A 107 1.30 1.82 8.26
N GLU A 108 1.84 2.22 7.11
CA GLU A 108 2.05 1.31 5.97
C GLU A 108 3.43 0.63 5.98
N TYR A 109 4.45 1.27 6.54
CA TYR A 109 5.82 0.74 6.51
C TYR A 109 6.29 0.19 7.86
N LEU A 110 5.80 0.76 8.97
CA LEU A 110 6.13 0.29 10.33
C LEU A 110 5.03 -0.58 10.95
N ASP A 111 3.85 -0.67 10.32
CA ASP A 111 2.66 -1.38 10.82
C ASP A 111 2.32 -1.03 12.29
N MET A 112 2.51 0.24 12.65
CA MET A 112 2.25 0.75 13.98
C MET A 112 0.89 1.44 14.02
N ARG A 113 0.18 1.31 15.16
CA ARG A 113 -1.12 1.97 15.37
C ARG A 113 -1.10 2.82 16.62
N LYS A 114 -1.81 3.95 16.57
CA LYS A 114 -2.02 4.78 17.75
C LYS A 114 -2.96 4.08 18.73
N LEU A 115 -2.49 3.90 19.96
CA LEU A 115 -3.30 3.39 21.06
C LEU A 115 -3.56 4.52 22.08
N CYS A 116 -4.71 4.45 22.75
CA CYS A 116 -5.00 5.32 23.87
C CYS A 116 -4.30 4.80 25.12
N ALA A 117 -3.67 5.70 25.88
CA ALA A 117 -3.12 5.36 27.19
C ALA A 117 -4.26 4.91 28.13
N LYS A 118 -3.99 3.89 28.96
CA LYS A 118 -4.93 3.45 30.00
C LYS A 118 -4.92 4.46 31.16
N TRP A 119 -6.10 4.83 31.64
CA TRP A 119 -6.24 5.66 32.82
C TRP A 119 -5.79 4.89 34.07
N VAL A 120 -4.96 5.54 34.89
CA VAL A 120 -4.50 5.01 36.17
C VAL A 120 -4.99 5.97 37.25
N LEU A 121 -5.72 5.44 38.24
CA LEU A 121 -6.41 6.24 39.27
C LEU A 121 -5.47 7.14 40.09
N ARG A 122 -4.24 6.69 40.33
CA ARG A 122 -3.22 7.45 41.04
C ARG A 122 -1.83 7.01 40.66
N GLU A 123 -0.88 7.93 40.74
CA GLU A 123 0.54 7.61 40.64
C GLU A 123 1.00 6.98 41.96
N LEU A 124 1.59 5.78 41.88
CA LEU A 124 2.05 5.05 43.06
C LEU A 124 3.50 5.41 43.37
N THR A 125 3.79 5.66 44.64
CA THR A 125 5.17 5.74 45.13
C THR A 125 5.85 4.38 45.08
N ILE A 126 7.18 4.38 45.15
CA ILE A 126 7.99 3.15 45.13
C ILE A 126 7.55 2.20 46.26
N ASP A 127 7.40 2.71 47.48
CA ASP A 127 6.95 1.92 48.64
C ASP A 127 5.55 1.32 48.45
N GLN A 128 4.64 2.09 47.84
CA GLN A 128 3.28 1.62 47.55
C GLN A 128 3.28 0.50 46.49
N LYS A 129 4.17 0.55 45.51
CA LYS A 129 4.34 -0.53 44.53
C LYS A 129 4.86 -1.80 45.21
N GLN A 130 5.87 -1.68 46.07
CA GLN A 130 6.44 -2.83 46.77
C GLN A 130 5.42 -3.50 47.70
N ARG A 131 4.65 -2.71 48.45
CA ARG A 131 3.59 -3.26 49.32
C ARG A 131 2.56 -4.05 48.53
N ARG A 132 2.12 -3.54 47.38
CA ARG A 132 1.17 -4.26 46.51
C ARG A 132 1.71 -5.59 45.99
N ILE A 133 3.00 -5.67 45.66
CA ILE A 133 3.63 -6.92 45.24
C ILE A 133 3.59 -7.92 46.39
N ASN A 134 4.05 -7.51 47.58
CA ASN A 134 4.05 -8.36 48.77
C ASN A 134 2.64 -8.85 49.13
N ASP A 135 1.65 -7.95 49.14
CA ASP A 135 0.25 -8.28 49.45
C ASP A 135 -0.30 -9.32 48.44
N SER A 136 0.03 -9.17 47.15
CA SER A 136 -0.38 -10.08 46.10
C SER A 136 0.24 -11.47 46.26
N GLU A 137 1.53 -11.54 46.58
CA GLU A 137 2.24 -12.81 46.83
C GLU A 137 1.66 -13.54 48.05
N GLN A 138 1.37 -12.80 49.12
CA GLN A 138 0.76 -13.36 50.34
C GLN A 138 -0.65 -13.89 50.08
N CYS A 139 -1.50 -13.16 49.37
CA CYS A 139 -2.85 -13.63 49.01
C CYS A 139 -2.83 -14.86 48.09
N GLY A 140 -1.85 -14.95 47.17
CA GLY A 140 -1.66 -16.12 46.30
C GLY A 140 -1.21 -17.37 47.06
N ALA A 141 -0.38 -17.21 48.11
CA ALA A 141 0.05 -18.31 48.96
C ALA A 141 -1.07 -18.87 49.85
N VAL A 142 -2.03 -18.03 50.26
CA VAL A 142 -3.15 -18.43 51.13
C VAL A 142 -4.23 -19.21 50.36
N THR A 143 -4.33 -19.02 49.04
CA THR A 143 -5.35 -19.66 48.19
C THR A 143 -4.91 -21.02 47.60
N SER A 144 -3.68 -21.46 47.84
CA SER A 144 -3.11 -22.72 47.32
C SER A 144 -3.05 -23.86 48.37
N LYS A 145 -3.90 -23.83 49.41
CA LYS A 145 -4.05 -24.90 50.41
C LYS A 145 -5.44 -25.52 50.36
#